data_AF-A0A8S3H1G6-F1
#
_entry.id   AF-A0A8S3H1G6-F1
#
_cell.length_a   1.000
_cell.length_b   1.000
_cell.length_c   1.000
_cell.angle_alpha   90.00
_cell.angle_beta   90.00
_cell.angle_gamma   90.00
#
_symmetry.space_group_name_H-M   'P 1'
#
loop_
_entity.id
_entity.type
_entity.pdbx_description
1 polymer ?
#
loop_
_entity_poly.entity_id
_entity_poly.type
_entity_poly.pdbx_seq_one_letter_code
_entity_poly.pdbx_strand_id
1 'polypeptide(L)'
;MDKKKKRQLLQNHDDSIAQLYQECKSVNEIIKWSQFEPIYEKLQKVIDIEKELLKANPVCNREENLNVFIDWLHSNGIDTSSFEISSFENYGLGLKATRTLPSEECFLTVPLSMIITTDTIMNSSSFSPLIDKDPLLRSMPNVALALFLLHERPQSKWQPYINILPTDFNTPLYFNYDQLNRLKSSA
;
A
#
# COMPACT_ATOMS: atom_id res chain seq x y z
N MET A 1 18.26 -19.98 -2.20
CA MET A 1 17.31 -20.95 -2.79
C MET A 1 17.92 -21.50 -4.09
N ASP A 2 17.83 -22.81 -4.32
CA ASP A 2 18.27 -23.45 -5.57
C ASP A 2 17.49 -22.92 -6.79
N LYS A 3 18.16 -22.76 -7.95
CA LYS A 3 17.59 -22.21 -9.19
C LYS A 3 16.41 -23.05 -9.69
N LYS A 4 16.49 -24.38 -9.58
CA LYS A 4 15.40 -25.28 -10.00
C LYS A 4 14.18 -25.13 -9.09
N LYS A 5 14.41 -25.09 -7.78
CA LYS A 5 13.37 -24.83 -6.77
C LYS A 5 12.68 -23.47 -6.98
N LYS A 6 13.44 -22.41 -7.27
CA LYS A 6 12.87 -21.07 -7.55
C LYS A 6 11.97 -21.07 -8.78
N ARG A 7 12.39 -21.71 -9.88
CA ARG A 7 11.58 -21.81 -11.12
C ARG A 7 10.28 -22.56 -10.90
N GLN A 8 10.33 -23.69 -10.19
CA GLN A 8 9.13 -24.45 -9.85
C GLN A 8 8.17 -23.63 -8.98
N LEU A 9 8.70 -22.86 -8.02
CA LEU A 9 7.89 -22.00 -7.17
C LEU A 9 7.22 -20.86 -7.95
N LEU A 10 7.91 -20.26 -8.93
CA LEU A 10 7.33 -19.24 -9.82
C LEU A 10 6.22 -19.82 -10.71
N GLN A 11 6.41 -21.02 -11.27
CA GLN A 11 5.34 -21.67 -12.04
C GLN A 11 4.09 -21.91 -11.18
N ASN A 12 4.29 -22.41 -9.96
CA ASN A 12 3.18 -22.63 -9.02
C ASN A 12 2.48 -21.31 -8.64
N HIS A 13 3.22 -20.20 -8.56
CA HIS A 13 2.69 -18.86 -8.31
C HIS A 13 1.78 -18.41 -9.46
N ASP A 14 2.26 -18.48 -10.70
CA ASP A 14 1.50 -18.11 -11.90
C ASP A 14 0.21 -18.94 -12.03
N ASP A 15 0.30 -20.26 -11.82
CA ASP A 15 -0.85 -21.16 -11.87
C ASP A 15 -1.89 -20.82 -10.78
N SER A 16 -1.42 -20.47 -9.57
CA SER A 16 -2.29 -20.10 -8.44
C SER A 16 -2.98 -18.75 -8.68
N ILE A 17 -2.27 -17.77 -9.25
CA ILE A 17 -2.85 -16.49 -9.66
C ILE A 17 -3.92 -16.70 -10.74
N ALA A 18 -3.63 -17.51 -11.76
CA ALA A 18 -4.59 -17.80 -12.82
C ALA A 18 -5.88 -18.44 -12.26
N GLN A 19 -5.74 -19.39 -11.33
CA GLN A 19 -6.88 -20.00 -10.65
C GLN A 19 -7.68 -19.01 -9.81
N LEU A 20 -7.00 -18.15 -9.03
CA LEU A 20 -7.64 -17.11 -8.22
C LEU A 20 -8.41 -16.13 -9.11
N TYR A 21 -7.82 -15.72 -10.23
CA TYR A 21 -8.47 -14.83 -11.19
C TYR A 21 -9.76 -15.44 -11.76
N GLN A 22 -9.74 -16.71 -12.17
CA GLN A 22 -10.95 -17.39 -12.66
C GLN A 22 -12.04 -17.47 -11.58
N GLU A 23 -11.65 -17.77 -10.34
CA GLU A 23 -12.58 -17.82 -9.20
C GLU A 23 -13.25 -16.47 -8.99
N CYS A 24 -12.46 -15.39 -8.87
CA CYS A 24 -12.95 -14.02 -8.68
C CYS A 24 -13.84 -13.54 -9.83
N LYS A 25 -13.54 -13.96 -11.07
CA LYS A 25 -14.33 -13.59 -12.25
C LYS A 25 -15.72 -14.24 -12.27
N SER A 26 -15.88 -15.40 -11.61
CA SER A 26 -17.14 -16.14 -11.55
C SER A 26 -18.13 -15.61 -10.50
N VAL A 27 -17.73 -14.61 -9.73
CA VAL A 27 -18.51 -14.06 -8.61
C VAL A 27 -19.57 -13.09 -9.15
N ASN A 28 -20.78 -13.18 -8.59
CA ASN A 28 -21.89 -12.27 -8.89
C ASN A 28 -21.80 -10.98 -8.05
N GLU A 29 -22.62 -9.97 -8.33
CA GLU A 29 -22.60 -8.67 -7.63
C GLU A 29 -22.76 -8.78 -6.09
N ILE A 30 -23.42 -9.82 -5.59
CA ILE A 30 -23.55 -10.11 -4.15
C ILE A 30 -22.76 -11.38 -3.82
N ILE A 31 -21.62 -11.20 -3.15
CA ILE A 31 -20.75 -12.30 -2.72
C ILE A 31 -21.36 -12.99 -1.49
N LYS A 32 -21.74 -14.26 -1.63
CA LYS A 32 -22.12 -15.10 -0.48
C LYS A 32 -20.88 -15.66 0.21
N TRP A 33 -20.96 -15.91 1.52
CA TRP A 33 -19.85 -16.52 2.27
C TRP A 33 -19.35 -17.83 1.66
N SER A 34 -20.25 -18.65 1.10
CA SER A 34 -19.90 -19.90 0.40
C SER A 34 -19.05 -19.69 -0.85
N GLN A 35 -19.09 -18.50 -1.47
CA GLN A 35 -18.26 -18.13 -2.61
C GLN A 35 -16.95 -17.45 -2.16
N PHE A 36 -16.95 -16.82 -0.98
CA PHE A 36 -15.76 -16.19 -0.41
C PHE A 36 -14.71 -17.21 0.03
N GLU A 37 -15.13 -18.33 0.63
CA GLU A 37 -14.22 -19.33 1.20
C GLU A 37 -13.23 -19.93 0.18
N PRO A 38 -13.65 -20.38 -1.03
CA PRO A 38 -12.72 -20.82 -2.07
C PRO A 38 -11.72 -19.73 -2.52
N ILE A 39 -12.17 -18.47 -2.58
CA ILE A 39 -11.32 -17.32 -2.94
C ILE A 39 -10.26 -17.10 -1.87
N TYR A 40 -10.66 -17.11 -0.59
CA TYR A 40 -9.75 -16.94 0.53
C TYR A 40 -8.68 -18.03 0.58
N GLU A 41 -9.05 -19.30 0.40
CA GLU A 41 -8.08 -20.40 0.36
C GLU A 41 -7.06 -20.26 -0.77
N LYS A 42 -7.51 -19.87 -1.97
CA LYS A 42 -6.61 -19.63 -3.12
C LYS A 42 -5.71 -18.43 -2.89
N LEU A 43 -6.25 -17.34 -2.34
CA LEU A 43 -5.48 -16.15 -1.98
C LEU A 43 -4.39 -16.49 -0.95
N GLN A 44 -4.72 -17.27 0.08
CA GLN A 44 -3.75 -17.67 1.10
C GLN A 44 -2.60 -18.48 0.50
N LYS A 45 -2.89 -19.38 -0.45
CA LYS A 45 -1.84 -20.12 -1.20
C LYS A 45 -0.91 -19.19 -1.97
N VAL A 46 -1.44 -18.17 -2.65
CA VAL A 46 -0.63 -17.17 -3.36
C VAL A 46 0.25 -16.41 -2.36
N ILE A 47 -0.32 -15.92 -1.26
CA ILE A 47 0.40 -15.20 -0.21
C ILE A 47 1.53 -16.05 0.38
N ASP A 48 1.30 -17.33 0.64
CA ASP A 48 2.33 -18.22 1.21
C ASP A 48 3.48 -18.46 0.24
N ILE A 49 3.19 -18.60 -1.06
CA ILE A 49 4.20 -18.69 -2.11
C ILE A 49 5.00 -17.37 -2.20
N GLU A 50 4.33 -16.23 -2.16
CA GLU A 50 4.98 -14.91 -2.21
C GLU A 50 5.87 -14.67 -1.00
N LYS A 51 5.43 -15.04 0.21
CA LYS A 51 6.28 -14.98 1.41
C LYS A 51 7.56 -15.79 1.24
N GLU A 52 7.48 -16.98 0.66
CA GLU A 52 8.65 -17.82 0.35
C GLU A 52 9.57 -17.19 -0.70
N LEU A 53 9.01 -16.51 -1.71
CA LEU A 53 9.76 -15.80 -2.75
C LEU A 53 10.41 -14.51 -2.22
N LEU A 54 9.75 -13.81 -1.30
CA LEU A 54 10.09 -12.47 -0.81
C LEU A 54 10.84 -12.45 0.53
N LYS A 55 11.30 -13.61 1.04
CA LYS A 55 12.06 -13.77 2.31
C LYS A 55 13.25 -12.82 2.53
N ALA A 56 13.58 -11.96 1.57
CA ALA A 56 14.70 -11.03 1.57
C ALA A 56 14.31 -9.53 1.55
N ASN A 57 13.02 -9.16 1.53
CA ASN A 57 12.67 -7.74 1.57
C ASN A 57 12.84 -7.19 3.00
N PRO A 58 13.76 -6.25 3.23
CA PRO A 58 13.90 -5.63 4.55
C PRO A 58 12.61 -4.89 4.87
N VAL A 59 12.05 -5.18 6.05
CA VAL A 59 10.98 -4.36 6.63
C VAL A 59 11.62 -3.00 6.91
N CYS A 60 11.11 -1.97 6.25
CA CYS A 60 11.56 -0.60 6.50
C CYS A 60 11.08 -0.18 7.88
N ASN A 61 11.98 0.08 8.82
CA ASN A 61 11.62 0.58 10.13
C ASN A 61 11.19 2.05 9.99
N ARG A 62 9.89 2.30 10.17
CA ARG A 62 9.30 3.63 10.02
C ARG A 62 9.93 4.66 10.96
N GLU A 63 10.20 4.26 12.20
CA GLU A 63 10.73 5.15 13.24
C GLU A 63 12.17 5.59 12.92
N GLU A 64 12.99 4.67 12.42
CA GLU A 64 14.36 4.97 11.98
C GLU A 64 14.41 5.94 10.78
N ASN A 65 13.35 5.98 9.97
CA ASN A 65 13.27 6.83 8.79
C ASN A 65 12.62 8.21 9.05
N LEU A 66 12.16 8.49 10.28
CA LEU A 66 11.49 9.76 10.59
C LEU A 66 12.39 10.98 10.38
N ASN A 67 13.66 10.90 10.79
CA ASN A 67 14.58 12.02 10.62
C ASN A 67 14.81 12.34 9.13
N VAL A 68 14.97 11.30 8.31
CA VAL A 68 15.12 11.44 6.85
C VAL A 68 13.85 12.06 6.23
N PHE A 69 12.68 11.69 6.73
CA PHE A 69 11.42 12.29 6.30
C PHE A 69 11.32 13.77 6.70
N ILE A 70 11.68 14.15 7.93
CA ILE A 70 11.68 15.55 8.36
C ILE A 70 12.67 16.39 7.55
N ASP A 71 13.89 15.90 7.33
CA ASP A 71 14.87 16.58 6.49
C ASP A 71 14.34 16.80 5.07
N TRP A 72 13.62 15.82 4.53
CA TRP A 72 12.97 15.93 3.22
C TRP A 72 11.86 16.99 3.21
N LEU A 73 11.04 17.07 4.26
CA LEU A 73 10.04 18.14 4.40
C LEU A 73 10.71 19.52 4.38
N HIS A 74 11.79 19.71 5.16
CA HIS A 74 12.53 20.97 5.22
C HIS A 74 13.18 21.33 3.88
N SER A 75 13.74 20.35 3.18
CA SER A 75 14.35 20.57 1.85
C SER A 75 13.33 21.04 0.79
N ASN A 76 12.04 20.79 1.00
CA ASN A 76 10.95 21.23 0.15
C ASN A 76 10.22 22.46 0.70
N GLY A 77 10.77 23.13 1.73
CA GLY A 77 10.24 24.38 2.27
C GLY A 77 9.02 24.22 3.18
N ILE A 78 8.76 23.02 3.71
CA ILE A 78 7.69 22.81 4.69
C ILE A 78 8.18 23.22 6.08
N ASP A 79 7.43 24.10 6.74
CA ASP A 79 7.64 24.44 8.15
C ASP A 79 7.05 23.36 9.06
N THR A 80 7.89 22.79 9.92
CA THR A 80 7.50 21.82 10.95
C THR A 80 7.65 22.37 12.37
N SER A 81 7.86 23.68 12.54
CA SER A 81 8.08 24.33 13.85
C SER A 81 6.96 24.10 14.87
N SER A 82 5.74 23.87 14.36
CA SER A 82 4.52 23.83 15.14
C SER A 82 4.09 22.42 15.57
N PHE A 83 4.82 21.38 15.15
CA PHE A 83 4.53 20.00 15.50
C PHE A 83 5.78 19.11 15.53
N GLU A 84 5.68 17.99 16.24
CA GLU A 84 6.61 16.88 16.17
C GLU A 84 5.87 15.60 15.79
N ILE A 85 6.58 14.64 15.19
CA ILE A 85 6.01 13.31 14.94
C ILE A 85 6.18 12.49 16.21
N SER A 86 5.11 11.86 16.69
CA SER A 86 5.09 11.05 17.91
C SER A 86 4.26 9.80 17.72
N SER A 87 4.55 8.76 18.49
CA SER A 87 3.73 7.55 18.55
C SER A 87 2.64 7.71 19.61
N PHE A 88 1.40 7.36 19.25
CA PHE A 88 0.23 7.40 20.09
C PHE A 88 -0.33 5.98 20.25
N GLU A 89 -0.65 5.61 21.48
CA GLU A 89 -1.27 4.33 21.77
C GLU A 89 -2.56 4.16 20.96
N ASN A 90 -2.74 3.00 20.30
CA ASN A 90 -3.86 2.65 19.42
C ASN A 90 -3.97 3.41 18.08
N TYR A 91 -3.24 4.52 17.88
CA TYR A 91 -3.26 5.30 16.63
C TYR A 91 -1.97 5.21 15.82
N GLY A 92 -0.87 4.79 16.44
CA GLY A 92 0.46 4.74 15.81
C GLY A 92 1.08 6.13 15.68
N LEU A 93 1.89 6.34 14.64
CA LEU A 93 2.54 7.62 14.37
C LEU A 93 1.52 8.70 14.01
N GLY A 94 1.62 9.86 14.66
CA GLY A 94 0.80 11.04 14.39
C GLY A 94 1.57 12.33 14.66
N LEU A 95 0.88 13.47 14.55
CA LEU A 95 1.44 14.79 14.82
C LEU A 95 1.05 15.26 16.22
N LYS A 96 2.04 15.70 16.99
CA LYS A 96 1.87 16.32 18.32
C LYS A 96 2.23 17.80 18.21
N ALA A 97 1.33 18.68 18.63
CA ALA A 97 1.61 20.12 18.63
C ALA A 97 2.72 20.45 19.65
N THR A 98 3.65 21.32 19.27
CA THR A 98 4.75 21.82 20.13
C THR A 98 4.42 23.16 20.79
N ARG A 99 3.31 23.78 20.37
CA ARG A 99 2.76 25.04 20.89
C ARG A 99 1.24 25.04 20.79
N THR A 100 0.61 26.04 21.40
CA THR A 100 -0.82 26.29 21.19
C THR A 100 -1.09 26.68 19.74
N LEU A 101 -2.09 26.01 19.13
CA LEU A 101 -2.61 26.28 17.80
C LEU A 101 -4.05 26.80 17.95
N PRO A 102 -4.32 28.10 17.77
CA PRO A 102 -5.66 28.63 17.74
C PRO A 102 -6.48 28.07 16.57
N SER A 103 -7.80 28.12 16.70
CA SER A 103 -8.71 27.79 15.60
C SER A 103 -8.39 28.66 14.37
N GLU A 104 -8.54 28.07 13.18
CA GLU A 104 -8.32 28.72 11.88
C GLU A 104 -6.85 29.10 11.55
N GLU A 105 -5.89 28.78 12.43
CA GLU A 105 -4.47 28.94 12.10
C GLU A 105 -4.02 27.92 11.05
N CYS A 106 -3.44 28.41 9.94
CA CYS A 106 -2.74 27.55 8.99
C CYS A 106 -1.34 27.19 9.54
N PHE A 107 -1.21 26.04 10.19
CA PHE A 107 0.04 25.58 10.80
C PHE A 107 0.88 24.66 9.90
N LEU A 108 0.33 24.18 8.78
CA LEU A 108 0.99 23.27 7.84
C LEU A 108 0.50 23.53 6.42
N THR A 109 1.42 23.70 5.48
CA THR A 109 1.15 23.76 4.04
C THR A 109 2.04 22.76 3.32
N VAL A 110 1.47 21.97 2.42
CA VAL A 110 2.21 20.97 1.64
C VAL A 110 2.19 21.37 0.15
N PRO A 111 3.35 21.63 -0.48
CA PRO A 111 3.42 21.90 -1.90
C PRO A 111 2.88 20.75 -2.75
N LEU A 112 2.14 21.07 -3.82
CA LEU A 112 1.57 20.07 -4.72
C LEU A 112 2.63 19.16 -5.37
N SER A 113 3.86 19.67 -5.56
CA SER A 113 5.01 18.92 -6.11
C SER A 113 5.43 17.71 -5.26
N MET A 114 5.04 17.67 -3.98
CA MET A 114 5.31 16.59 -3.03
C MET A 114 4.17 15.57 -2.96
N ILE A 115 3.00 15.87 -3.52
CA ILE A 115 1.83 15.01 -3.46
C ILE A 115 1.85 14.06 -4.66
N ILE A 116 1.55 12.79 -4.43
CA ILE A 116 1.34 11.81 -5.50
C ILE A 116 -0.11 11.92 -5.95
N THR A 117 -0.32 12.43 -7.17
CA THR A 117 -1.64 12.67 -7.77
C THR A 117 -1.79 11.89 -9.07
N THR A 118 -3.00 11.80 -9.62
CA THR A 118 -3.22 11.25 -10.97
C THR A 118 -2.38 11.96 -12.03
N ASP A 119 -2.24 13.29 -11.93
CA ASP A 119 -1.40 14.08 -12.85
C ASP A 119 0.07 13.68 -12.74
N THR A 120 0.53 13.38 -11.53
CA THR A 120 1.89 12.86 -11.30
C THR A 120 2.12 11.57 -12.08
N ILE A 121 1.12 10.69 -12.09
CA ILE A 121 1.21 9.42 -12.79
C ILE A 121 1.22 9.62 -14.32
N MET A 122 0.31 10.47 -14.83
CA MET A 122 0.21 10.76 -16.28
C MET A 122 1.49 11.41 -16.83
N ASN A 123 2.19 12.20 -16.01
CA ASN A 123 3.45 12.82 -16.36
C ASN A 123 4.68 11.91 -16.15
N SER A 124 4.52 10.75 -15.53
CA SER A 124 5.63 9.79 -15.37
C SER A 124 5.88 9.04 -16.67
N SER A 125 6.98 9.34 -17.35
CA SER A 125 7.36 8.68 -18.61
C SER A 125 7.57 7.17 -18.47
N SER A 126 7.90 6.70 -17.27
CA SER A 126 8.14 5.27 -17.00
C SER A 126 6.85 4.48 -16.74
N PHE A 127 5.77 5.15 -16.31
CA PHE A 127 4.53 4.50 -15.88
C PHE A 127 3.33 4.83 -16.76
N SER A 128 3.25 6.03 -17.33
CA SER A 128 2.15 6.45 -18.20
C SER A 128 1.87 5.51 -19.39
N PRO A 129 2.86 4.84 -20.02
CA PRO A 129 2.59 3.89 -21.10
C PRO A 129 1.81 2.63 -20.66
N LEU A 130 1.75 2.34 -19.36
CA LEU A 130 0.97 1.24 -18.77
C LEU A 130 -0.48 1.65 -18.49
N ILE A 131 -0.75 2.94 -18.20
CA ILE A 131 -2.12 3.47 -18.09
C ILE A 131 -2.72 3.66 -19.47
N ASP A 132 -1.93 4.17 -20.41
CA ASP A 132 -2.23 3.88 -21.81
C ASP A 132 -2.22 2.36 -22.01
N LYS A 133 -2.69 1.73 -23.07
CA LYS A 133 -2.79 0.24 -23.15
C LYS A 133 -3.79 -0.44 -22.18
N ASP A 134 -3.90 -0.11 -20.90
CA ASP A 134 -4.82 -0.78 -19.95
C ASP A 134 -6.09 0.05 -19.63
N PRO A 135 -7.27 -0.33 -20.16
CA PRO A 135 -8.53 0.38 -19.89
C PRO A 135 -8.96 0.38 -18.42
N LEU A 136 -8.56 -0.62 -17.63
CA LEU A 136 -8.90 -0.69 -16.20
C LEU A 136 -8.15 0.40 -15.43
N LEU A 137 -6.87 0.60 -15.73
CA LEU A 137 -6.07 1.63 -15.06
C LEU A 137 -6.52 3.05 -15.43
N ARG A 138 -7.03 3.26 -16.65
CA ARG A 138 -7.64 4.54 -17.05
C ARG A 138 -8.94 4.84 -16.32
N SER A 139 -9.75 3.80 -16.08
CA SER A 139 -11.08 3.95 -15.46
C SER A 139 -11.04 3.93 -13.92
N MET A 140 -9.96 3.42 -13.32
CA MET A 140 -9.79 3.29 -11.87
C MET A 140 -8.54 4.03 -11.36
N PRO A 141 -8.63 5.36 -11.11
CA PRO A 141 -7.50 6.17 -10.63
C PRO A 141 -6.89 5.69 -9.32
N ASN A 142 -7.70 5.11 -8.43
CA ASN A 142 -7.25 4.52 -7.17
C ASN A 142 -6.33 3.30 -7.38
N VAL A 143 -6.65 2.44 -8.35
CA VAL A 143 -5.80 1.29 -8.71
C VAL A 143 -4.51 1.77 -9.37
N ALA A 144 -4.61 2.77 -10.26
CA ALA A 144 -3.43 3.39 -10.88
C ALA A 144 -2.48 4.00 -9.82
N LEU A 145 -3.01 4.71 -8.82
CA LEU A 145 -2.24 5.26 -7.71
C LEU A 145 -1.53 4.17 -6.88
N ALA A 146 -2.24 3.09 -6.57
CA ALA A 146 -1.67 1.97 -5.81
C ALA A 146 -0.51 1.30 -6.56
N LEU A 147 -0.68 1.05 -7.86
CA LEU A 147 0.38 0.49 -8.71
C LEU A 147 1.55 1.45 -8.90
N PHE A 148 1.28 2.75 -9.07
CA PHE A 148 2.32 3.76 -9.16
C PHE A 148 3.18 3.81 -7.89
N LEU A 149 2.55 3.73 -6.71
CA LEU A 149 3.26 3.68 -5.43
C LEU A 149 4.19 2.45 -5.33
N LEU A 150 3.75 1.30 -5.84
CA LEU A 150 4.58 0.08 -5.91
C LEU A 150 5.76 0.24 -6.89
N HIS A 151 5.52 0.88 -8.03
CA HIS A 151 6.56 1.17 -9.04
C HIS A 151 7.65 2.09 -8.50
N GLU A 152 7.29 3.10 -7.71
CA GLU A 152 8.22 4.07 -7.12
C GLU A 152 8.97 3.53 -5.89
N ARG A 153 8.51 2.41 -5.31
CA ARG A 153 9.07 1.84 -4.07
C ARG A 153 10.57 1.48 -4.11
N PRO A 154 11.19 1.06 -5.23
CA PRO A 154 12.63 0.78 -5.26
C PRO A 154 13.49 2.05 -5.27
N GLN A 155 13.07 3.09 -6.00
CA GLN A 155 13.82 4.34 -6.14
C GLN A 155 12.87 5.45 -6.58
N SER A 156 12.81 6.52 -5.80
CA SER A 156 11.88 7.62 -6.05
C SER A 156 12.30 8.90 -5.33
N LYS A 157 11.86 10.05 -5.83
CA LYS A 157 11.95 11.31 -5.08
C LYS A 157 11.06 11.35 -3.84
N TRP A 158 10.03 10.50 -3.78
CA TRP A 158 9.13 10.36 -2.62
C TRP A 158 9.60 9.29 -1.63
N GLN A 159 10.81 8.75 -1.77
CA GLN A 159 11.32 7.71 -0.89
C GLN A 159 11.21 8.03 0.61
N PRO A 160 11.54 9.25 1.08
CA PRO A 160 11.38 9.59 2.50
C PRO A 160 9.94 9.43 2.98
N TYR A 161 8.95 9.77 2.15
CA TYR A 161 7.53 9.55 2.44
C TYR A 161 7.16 8.05 2.39
N ILE A 162 7.59 7.33 1.35
CA ILE A 162 7.27 5.90 1.18
C ILE A 162 7.81 5.07 2.36
N ASN A 163 9.00 5.41 2.86
CA ASN A 163 9.67 4.68 3.94
C ASN A 163 8.99 4.84 5.31
N ILE A 164 8.19 5.90 5.50
CA ILE A 164 7.42 6.10 6.74
C ILE A 164 5.97 5.65 6.63
N LEU A 165 5.54 5.06 5.50
CA LEU A 165 4.20 4.49 5.38
C LEU A 165 4.03 3.27 6.29
N PRO A 166 2.82 3.04 6.85
CA PRO A 166 2.51 1.80 7.56
C PRO A 166 2.80 0.57 6.68
N THR A 167 3.35 -0.47 7.28
CA THR A 167 3.53 -1.77 6.62
C THR A 167 2.24 -2.59 6.60
N ASP A 168 1.34 -2.31 7.55
CA ASP A 168 0.09 -3.02 7.77
C ASP A 168 -1.02 -2.03 8.12
N PHE A 169 -2.26 -2.44 7.88
CA PHE A 169 -3.46 -1.63 8.11
C PHE A 169 -4.53 -2.44 8.83
N ASN A 170 -5.47 -1.75 9.47
CA ASN A 170 -6.63 -2.37 10.13
C ASN A 170 -7.87 -2.46 9.21
N THR A 171 -7.66 -2.56 7.89
CA THR A 171 -8.77 -2.76 6.94
C THR A 171 -9.16 -4.24 6.90
N PRO A 172 -10.41 -4.60 6.51
CA PRO A 172 -10.84 -5.99 6.44
C PRO A 172 -9.96 -6.90 5.56
N LEU A 173 -9.18 -6.32 4.63
CA LEU A 173 -8.22 -7.07 3.80
C LEU A 173 -7.07 -7.70 4.61
N TYR A 174 -6.77 -7.16 5.80
CA TYR A 174 -5.74 -7.66 6.70
C TYR A 174 -6.29 -8.58 7.81
N PHE A 175 -7.60 -8.80 7.83
CA PHE A 175 -8.22 -9.64 8.84
C PHE A 175 -7.95 -11.12 8.54
N ASN A 176 -7.73 -11.91 9.59
CA ASN A 176 -7.67 -13.36 9.46
C ASN A 176 -9.08 -13.96 9.26
N TYR A 177 -9.13 -15.23 8.90
CA TYR A 177 -10.38 -15.94 8.64
C TYR A 177 -11.38 -15.82 9.80
N ASP A 178 -10.94 -15.99 11.05
CA ASP A 178 -11.83 -15.93 12.22
C ASP A 178 -12.42 -14.53 12.44
N GLN A 179 -11.64 -13.48 12.21
CA GLN A 179 -12.09 -12.10 12.27
C GLN A 179 -13.13 -11.82 11.18
N LEU A 180 -12.90 -12.28 9.95
CA LEU A 180 -13.86 -12.14 8.85
C LEU A 180 -15.13 -12.95 9.11
N ASN A 181 -15.01 -14.16 9.64
CA ASN A 181 -16.16 -15.03 9.93
C ASN A 181 -17.09 -14.43 10.99
N ARG A 182 -16.57 -13.61 11.92
CA ARG A 182 -17.41 -12.86 12.88
C ARG A 182 -18.30 -11.82 12.20
N LEU A 183 -17.94 -11.34 11.02
CA LEU A 183 -18.74 -10.39 10.22
C LEU A 183 -19.88 -11.06 9.43
N LYS A 184 -19.92 -12.39 9.38
CA LYS A 184 -20.92 -13.13 8.59
C LYS A 184 -22.37 -12.86 9.00
N SER A 185 -22.61 -12.46 10.26
CA SER A 185 -23.95 -12.25 10.83
C SER A 185 -24.37 -10.78 10.89
N SER A 186 -23.55 -9.86 10.38
CA SER A 186 -23.83 -8.41 10.41
C SER A 186 -24.41 -7.85 9.11
N ALA A 187 -24.82 -8.72 8.17
CA ALA A 187 -25.40 -8.37 6.88
C ALA A 187 -26.88 -8.77 6.80
#